data_AF-A0A450WTY1-F1
#
_entry.id   AF-A0A450WTY1-F1
#
_cell.length_a   1.000
_cell.length_b   1.000
_cell.length_c   1.000
_cell.angle_alpha   90.00
_cell.angle_beta   90.00
_cell.angle_gamma   90.00
#
_symmetry.space_group_name_H-M   'P 1'
#
loop_
_entity.id
_entity.type
_entity.pdbx_description
1 polymer ?
#
loop_
_entity_poly.entity_id
_entity_poly.type
_entity_poly.pdbx_seq_one_letter_code
_entity_poly.pdbx_strand_id
1 'polypeptide(L)'
;PSHPISSRPVPFISHIPFYLSHSISTWYVMENKRLDLPELLNAFQQFFRENSEIWIEQFDYKEAGPQLPMQAFLQRIVNGGGRIDREYGLGRRRTDLLIQWPLDQGPLDQEPPDGAQGFHGPVQRAVIELKILRKSLEATLEEGLAQTADYMDRVGTDEGYLVIFDRAPNKPWEEKCFARDEQHEEHRIGVWGM
;
A
#
# COMPACT_ATOMS: atom_id res chain seq x y z
N PRO A 1 58.10 28.03 31.25
CA PRO A 1 58.59 27.68 29.89
C PRO A 1 57.96 26.36 29.44
N SER A 2 56.98 26.49 28.55
CA SER A 2 56.00 25.49 28.10
C SER A 2 56.58 24.45 27.14
N HIS A 3 56.22 23.18 27.35
CA HIS A 3 56.46 22.08 26.40
C HIS A 3 55.63 22.24 25.11
N PRO A 4 56.12 21.83 23.93
CA PRO A 4 55.32 21.81 22.72
C PRO A 4 54.51 20.50 22.64
N ILE A 5 53.19 20.64 22.46
CA ILE A 5 52.28 19.55 22.11
C ILE A 5 52.44 19.29 20.60
N SER A 6 52.90 18.08 20.24
CA SER A 6 52.91 17.60 18.86
C SER A 6 51.49 17.18 18.47
N SER A 7 50.81 18.03 17.71
CA SER A 7 49.51 17.73 17.09
C SER A 7 49.73 16.84 15.85
N ARG A 8 49.49 15.54 15.98
CA ARG A 8 49.32 14.67 14.81
C ARG A 8 47.98 15.00 14.12
N PRO A 9 47.93 15.14 12.79
CA PRO A 9 46.66 15.32 12.09
C PRO A 9 45.85 14.01 12.16
N VAL A 10 44.55 14.15 12.45
CA VAL A 10 43.55 13.08 12.32
C VAL A 10 43.32 12.87 10.82
N PRO A 11 43.35 11.64 10.27
CA PRO A 11 43.02 11.45 8.87
C PRO A 11 41.52 11.70 8.70
N PHE A 12 41.20 12.73 7.93
CA PHE A 12 39.88 12.97 7.39
C PHE A 12 39.54 11.76 6.50
N ILE A 13 38.62 10.89 6.93
CA ILE A 13 38.13 9.79 6.10
C ILE A 13 37.26 10.45 5.01
N SER A 14 37.92 10.83 3.93
CA SER A 14 37.30 11.27 2.70
C SER A 14 36.63 10.07 2.02
N HIS A 15 35.32 10.17 1.83
CA HIS A 15 34.53 9.48 0.81
C HIS A 15 34.54 7.94 0.88
N ILE A 16 33.51 7.37 1.54
CA ILE A 16 32.97 6.11 1.04
C ILE A 16 32.33 6.45 -0.32
N PRO A 17 32.79 5.86 -1.44
CA PRO A 17 32.09 6.03 -2.70
C PRO A 17 30.76 5.29 -2.55
N PHE A 18 29.66 6.04 -2.42
CA PHE A 18 28.31 5.50 -2.53
C PHE A 18 28.06 5.18 -4.01
N TYR A 19 28.74 4.16 -4.53
CA TYR A 19 28.37 3.50 -5.77
C TYR A 19 27.37 2.40 -5.42
N LEU A 20 26.13 2.81 -5.20
CA LEU A 20 24.97 1.99 -5.50
C LEU A 20 24.15 2.75 -6.54
N SER A 21 24.67 2.88 -7.76
CA SER A 21 23.83 3.14 -8.93
C SER A 21 23.09 1.85 -9.28
N HIS A 22 22.17 1.45 -8.43
CA HIS A 22 21.03 0.65 -8.85
C HIS A 22 19.85 1.57 -8.66
N SER A 23 19.37 2.13 -9.78
CA SER A 23 18.01 2.65 -9.83
C SER A 23 17.12 1.61 -9.16
N ILE A 24 16.64 1.89 -7.95
CA ILE A 24 15.63 1.05 -7.33
C ILE A 24 14.37 1.34 -8.14
N SER A 25 14.25 0.66 -9.28
CA SER A 25 12.98 0.54 -9.98
C SER A 25 12.12 -0.30 -9.05
N THR A 26 11.39 0.37 -8.17
CA THR A 26 10.39 -0.25 -7.33
C THR A 26 9.41 -0.96 -8.26
N TRP A 27 9.34 -2.30 -8.18
CA TRP A 27 8.53 -3.15 -9.07
C TRP A 27 7.04 -2.79 -9.10
N TYR A 28 6.59 -1.96 -8.15
CA TYR A 28 5.24 -1.44 -8.01
C TYR A 28 5.02 -0.03 -8.57
N VAL A 29 5.99 0.53 -9.29
CA VAL A 29 5.88 1.82 -10.00
C VAL A 29 6.10 1.57 -11.47
N MET A 30 5.12 1.95 -12.29
CA MET A 30 5.15 1.81 -13.75
C MET A 30 6.08 2.85 -14.40
N GLU A 31 6.44 2.64 -15.66
CA GLU A 31 7.26 3.60 -16.44
C GLU A 31 6.63 5.00 -16.52
N ASN A 32 5.30 5.09 -16.47
CA ASN A 32 4.56 6.35 -16.44
C ASN A 32 4.49 7.00 -15.03
N LYS A 33 5.28 6.51 -14.07
CA LYS A 33 5.40 6.97 -12.68
C LYS A 33 4.18 6.75 -11.79
N ARG A 34 3.13 6.07 -12.27
CA ARG A 34 1.99 5.68 -11.44
C ARG A 34 2.31 4.41 -10.65
N LEU A 35 1.64 4.23 -9.52
CA LEU A 35 1.63 2.96 -8.81
C LEU A 35 0.93 1.90 -9.64
N ASP A 36 1.54 0.71 -9.71
CA ASP A 36 0.89 -0.52 -10.15
C ASP A 36 0.19 -1.17 -8.94
N LEU A 37 -0.99 -0.67 -8.61
CA LEU A 37 -1.80 -1.18 -7.51
C LEU A 37 -2.26 -2.63 -7.72
N PRO A 38 -2.69 -3.06 -8.93
CA PRO A 38 -2.95 -4.47 -9.18
C PRO A 38 -1.76 -5.38 -8.86
N GLU A 39 -0.55 -5.02 -9.30
CA GLU A 39 0.65 -5.82 -9.00
C GLU A 39 0.99 -5.79 -7.51
N LEU A 40 0.81 -4.64 -6.83
CA LEU A 40 0.93 -4.56 -5.38
C LEU A 40 -0.04 -5.50 -4.65
N LEU A 41 -1.29 -5.57 -5.09
CA LEU A 41 -2.32 -6.41 -4.49
C LEU A 41 -2.08 -7.90 -4.78
N ASN A 42 -1.58 -8.25 -5.97
CA ASN A 42 -1.12 -9.61 -6.29
C ASN A 42 0.01 -10.05 -5.37
N ALA A 43 1.04 -9.21 -5.21
CA ALA A 43 2.15 -9.48 -4.32
C ALA A 43 1.70 -9.54 -2.85
N PHE A 44 0.72 -8.72 -2.45
CA PHE A 44 0.13 -8.80 -1.11
C PHE A 44 -0.62 -10.12 -0.90
N GLN A 45 -1.42 -10.56 -1.86
CA GLN A 45 -2.15 -11.83 -1.80
C GLN A 45 -1.18 -13.01 -1.61
N GLN A 46 -0.06 -13.03 -2.35
CA GLN A 46 0.98 -14.05 -2.16
C GLN A 46 1.65 -13.95 -0.80
N PHE A 47 2.06 -12.74 -0.38
CA PHE A 47 2.63 -12.51 0.95
C PHE A 47 1.69 -12.97 2.06
N PHE A 48 0.40 -12.64 1.96
CA PHE A 48 -0.60 -13.01 2.95
C PHE A 48 -0.77 -14.53 3.01
N ARG A 49 -0.87 -15.21 1.86
CA ARG A 49 -0.91 -16.67 1.78
C ARG A 49 0.27 -17.34 2.49
N GLU A 50 1.49 -16.84 2.27
CA GLU A 50 2.71 -17.44 2.84
C GLU A 50 2.88 -17.23 4.35
N ASN A 51 2.30 -16.15 4.89
CA ASN A 51 2.60 -15.72 6.25
C ASN A 51 1.41 -15.83 7.21
N SER A 52 0.18 -15.90 6.70
CA SER A 52 -1.08 -15.79 7.45
C SER A 52 -1.27 -16.81 8.57
N GLU A 53 -0.70 -18.02 8.49
CA GLU A 53 -0.82 -19.04 9.55
C GLU A 53 -0.30 -18.54 10.90
N ILE A 54 0.85 -17.86 10.91
CA ILE A 54 1.43 -17.25 12.11
C ILE A 54 0.48 -16.18 12.68
N TRP A 55 -0.19 -15.41 11.83
CA TRP A 55 -1.06 -14.32 12.25
C TRP A 55 -2.44 -14.80 12.70
N ILE A 56 -2.95 -15.87 12.10
CA ILE A 56 -4.22 -16.51 12.48
C ILE A 56 -4.09 -17.17 13.85
N GLU A 57 -2.94 -17.77 14.16
CA GLU A 57 -2.69 -18.43 15.45
C GLU A 57 -2.27 -17.46 16.56
N GLN A 58 -1.39 -16.48 16.28
CA GLN A 58 -0.85 -15.58 17.31
C GLN A 58 -1.80 -14.45 17.70
N PHE A 59 -2.74 -14.11 16.82
CA PHE A 59 -3.63 -12.99 17.04
C PHE A 59 -5.08 -13.44 16.99
N ASP A 60 -5.62 -13.78 18.16
CA ASP A 60 -7.05 -13.93 18.44
C ASP A 60 -7.81 -12.57 18.32
N TYR A 61 -7.44 -11.75 17.33
CA TYR A 61 -8.06 -10.47 17.04
C TYR A 61 -9.39 -10.72 16.35
N LYS A 62 -10.46 -10.58 17.13
CA LYS A 62 -11.85 -10.76 16.67
C LYS A 62 -12.22 -9.85 15.50
N GLU A 63 -11.55 -8.69 15.30
CA GLU A 63 -11.95 -7.72 14.28
C GLU A 63 -10.85 -7.11 13.38
N ALA A 64 -9.60 -6.91 13.84
CA ALA A 64 -8.58 -6.14 13.10
C ALA A 64 -7.47 -6.97 12.40
N GLY A 65 -7.53 -8.31 12.50
CA GLY A 65 -6.40 -9.21 12.18
C GLY A 65 -5.76 -9.03 10.80
N PRO A 66 -6.51 -9.07 9.67
CA PRO A 66 -5.92 -9.01 8.34
C PRO A 66 -5.56 -7.60 7.85
N GLN A 67 -6.15 -6.57 8.47
CA GLN A 67 -5.91 -5.18 8.06
C GLN A 67 -4.50 -4.71 8.44
N LEU A 68 -3.94 -5.19 9.56
CA LEU A 68 -2.61 -4.80 10.01
C LEU A 68 -1.49 -5.28 9.06
N PRO A 69 -1.46 -6.55 8.61
CA PRO A 69 -0.53 -6.98 7.56
C PRO A 69 -0.63 -6.16 6.29
N MET A 70 -1.84 -5.81 5.85
CA MET A 70 -2.04 -4.96 4.67
C MET A 70 -1.42 -3.58 4.86
N GLN A 71 -1.66 -2.94 6.00
CA GLN A 71 -1.08 -1.63 6.29
C GLN A 71 0.44 -1.67 6.39
N ALA A 72 1.00 -2.70 7.04
CA ALA A 72 2.44 -2.90 7.13
C ALA A 72 3.06 -3.14 5.75
N PHE A 73 2.39 -3.94 4.92
CA PHE A 73 2.78 -4.18 3.53
C PHE A 73 2.79 -2.87 2.75
N LEU A 74 1.70 -2.10 2.77
CA LEU A 74 1.59 -0.83 2.05
C LEU A 74 2.48 0.30 2.58
N GLN A 75 3.17 0.13 3.71
CA GLN A 75 4.15 1.10 4.21
C GLN A 75 5.22 1.45 3.16
N ARG A 76 5.50 0.57 2.19
CA ARG A 76 6.40 0.90 1.07
C ARG A 76 5.94 2.08 0.22
N ILE A 77 4.64 2.32 0.10
CA ILE A 77 4.10 3.49 -0.61
C ILE A 77 4.51 4.76 0.14
N VAL A 78 4.40 4.76 1.48
CA VAL A 78 4.82 5.88 2.31
C VAL A 78 6.33 6.07 2.24
N ASN A 79 7.09 4.98 2.30
CA ASN A 79 8.55 5.02 2.15
C ASN A 79 8.97 5.53 0.76
N GLY A 80 8.13 5.33 -0.26
CA GLY A 80 8.29 5.87 -1.61
C GLY A 80 7.78 7.30 -1.78
N GLY A 81 7.45 8.02 -0.71
CA GLY A 81 6.99 9.42 -0.82
C GLY A 81 5.49 9.60 -1.12
N GLY A 82 4.73 8.50 -1.12
CA GLY A 82 3.26 8.53 -1.14
C GLY A 82 2.64 8.82 0.24
N ARG A 83 1.31 8.88 0.29
CA ARG A 83 0.51 8.97 1.52
C ARG A 83 -0.56 7.89 1.53
N ILE A 84 -0.91 7.47 2.74
CA ILE A 84 -2.02 6.57 3.01
C ILE A 84 -2.84 7.21 4.12
N ASP A 85 -3.99 7.76 3.75
CA ASP A 85 -4.96 8.25 4.71
C ASP A 85 -5.81 7.07 5.21
N ARG A 86 -6.00 7.01 6.53
CA ARG A 86 -6.73 5.95 7.22
C ARG A 86 -7.87 6.59 7.99
N GLU A 87 -9.09 6.19 7.71
CA GLU A 87 -10.23 6.67 8.47
C GLU A 87 -10.81 5.54 9.34
N TYR A 88 -10.28 5.38 10.55
CA TYR A 88 -10.87 4.48 11.56
C TYR A 88 -12.21 5.05 12.03
N GLY A 89 -13.29 4.63 11.37
CA GLY A 89 -14.65 5.07 11.68
C GLY A 89 -15.19 4.41 12.94
N LEU A 90 -15.05 5.08 14.10
CA LEU A 90 -16.00 4.92 15.21
C LEU A 90 -17.37 5.48 14.76
N GLY A 91 -18.15 4.68 14.03
CA GLY A 91 -19.60 4.89 13.83
C GLY A 91 -20.05 5.75 12.66
N ARG A 92 -19.19 6.11 11.69
CA ARG A 92 -19.62 6.73 10.42
C ARG A 92 -18.93 6.02 9.25
N ARG A 93 -19.73 5.45 8.34
CA ARG A 93 -19.33 4.66 7.16
C ARG A 93 -18.19 5.34 6.39
N ARG A 94 -16.97 4.85 6.56
CA ARG A 94 -15.74 5.35 5.96
C ARG A 94 -14.94 4.13 5.49
N THR A 95 -14.28 4.28 4.34
CA THR A 95 -13.42 3.25 3.75
C THR A 95 -12.08 3.18 4.47
N ASP A 96 -11.47 2.01 4.46
CA ASP A 96 -10.28 1.72 5.24
C ASP A 96 -9.04 2.52 4.81
N LEU A 97 -8.78 2.67 3.51
CA LEU A 97 -7.56 3.27 2.99
C LEU A 97 -7.79 4.17 1.76
N LEU A 98 -7.20 5.37 1.78
CA LEU A 98 -7.03 6.23 0.61
C LEU A 98 -5.52 6.35 0.31
N ILE A 99 -5.12 5.87 -0.86
CA ILE A 99 -3.76 5.98 -1.38
C ILE A 99 -3.61 7.30 -2.14
N GLN A 100 -2.50 8.00 -1.94
CA GLN A 100 -2.14 9.17 -2.72
C GLN A 100 -0.68 9.10 -3.16
N TRP A 101 -0.45 9.23 -4.46
CA TRP A 101 0.87 9.12 -5.08
C TRP A 101 1.13 10.28 -6.06
N PRO A 102 2.05 11.20 -5.75
CA PRO A 102 2.40 12.28 -6.66
C PRO A 102 3.12 11.77 -7.91
N LEU A 103 2.72 12.28 -9.09
CA LEU A 103 3.17 11.76 -10.39
C LEU A 103 4.39 12.48 -10.95
N ASP A 104 4.77 13.60 -10.34
CA ASP A 104 5.90 14.42 -10.73
C ASP A 104 7.15 14.15 -9.89
N GLN A 105 7.15 13.10 -9.07
CA GLN A 105 8.32 12.69 -8.32
C GLN A 105 9.45 12.21 -9.26
N GLY A 106 10.68 12.51 -8.86
CA GLY A 106 11.88 11.92 -9.45
C GLY A 106 12.13 10.51 -8.94
N PRO A 107 13.26 9.89 -9.30
CA PRO A 107 13.68 8.63 -8.69
C PRO A 107 13.75 8.75 -7.16
N LEU A 108 13.32 7.70 -6.44
CA LEU A 108 13.24 7.70 -4.97
C LEU A 108 14.58 7.92 -4.27
N ASP A 109 15.69 7.64 -4.96
CA ASP A 109 17.06 7.77 -4.48
C ASP A 109 17.72 9.09 -4.88
N GLN A 110 16.96 10.01 -5.49
CA GLN A 110 17.46 11.28 -6.00
C GLN A 110 16.65 12.45 -5.47
N GLU A 111 17.26 13.64 -5.47
CA GLU A 111 16.53 14.87 -5.19
C GLU A 111 15.36 15.03 -6.17
N PRO A 112 14.20 15.52 -5.72
CA PRO A 112 13.09 15.81 -6.61
C PRO A 112 13.54 16.72 -7.77
N PRO A 113 13.00 16.53 -8.99
CA PRO A 113 13.31 17.41 -10.11
C PRO A 113 12.97 18.86 -9.77
N ASP A 114 13.77 19.81 -10.27
CA ASP A 114 13.46 21.23 -10.15
C ASP A 114 12.03 21.51 -10.65
N GLY A 115 11.20 22.09 -9.79
CA GLY A 115 9.80 22.39 -10.10
C GLY A 115 8.80 21.27 -9.81
N ALA A 116 9.22 20.15 -9.20
CA ALA A 116 8.28 19.15 -8.67
C ALA A 116 7.34 19.80 -7.63
N GLN A 117 6.05 19.60 -7.83
CA GLN A 117 4.97 20.15 -6.99
C GLN A 117 4.51 19.12 -5.96
N GLY A 118 4.81 17.83 -6.16
CA GLY A 118 4.42 16.76 -5.26
C GLY A 118 2.91 16.74 -5.07
N PHE A 119 2.44 16.79 -3.82
CA PHE A 119 1.01 16.78 -3.53
C PHE A 119 0.24 18.03 -4.00
N HIS A 120 0.93 19.09 -4.42
CA HIS A 120 0.32 20.27 -5.03
C HIS A 120 0.13 20.15 -6.55
N GLY A 121 0.70 19.11 -7.18
CA GLY A 121 0.57 18.82 -8.60
C GLY A 121 -0.37 17.65 -8.90
N PRO A 122 -0.18 16.96 -10.04
CA PRO A 122 -0.92 15.73 -10.36
C PRO A 122 -0.64 14.62 -9.36
N VAL A 123 -1.70 14.03 -8.81
CA VAL A 123 -1.63 12.97 -7.79
C VAL A 123 -2.58 11.85 -8.19
N GLN A 124 -2.06 10.63 -8.34
CA GLN A 124 -2.87 9.42 -8.41
C GLN A 124 -3.52 9.19 -7.05
N ARG A 125 -4.82 8.91 -7.05
CA ARG A 125 -5.59 8.56 -5.86
C ARG A 125 -6.21 7.20 -6.07
N ALA A 126 -6.20 6.34 -5.07
CA ALA A 126 -6.92 5.08 -5.15
C ALA A 126 -7.56 4.73 -3.82
N VAL A 127 -8.76 4.18 -3.90
CA VAL A 127 -9.51 3.70 -2.75
C VAL A 127 -9.21 2.21 -2.56
N ILE A 128 -8.90 1.78 -1.32
CA ILE A 128 -8.84 0.37 -0.96
C ILE A 128 -9.76 0.11 0.24
N GLU A 129 -10.80 -0.69 0.01
CA GLU A 129 -11.74 -1.18 1.02
C GLU A 129 -11.35 -2.59 1.47
N LEU A 130 -11.38 -2.86 2.77
CA LEU A 130 -11.00 -4.15 3.35
C LEU A 130 -12.21 -4.80 4.03
N LYS A 131 -12.59 -6.01 3.58
CA LYS A 131 -13.68 -6.79 4.19
C LYS A 131 -13.17 -8.10 4.75
N ILE A 132 -13.68 -8.48 5.92
CA ILE A 132 -13.59 -9.86 6.39
C ILE A 132 -14.83 -10.59 5.89
N LEU A 133 -14.65 -11.76 5.27
CA LEU A 133 -15.75 -12.61 4.86
C LEU A 133 -16.45 -13.19 6.11
N ARG A 134 -17.52 -12.52 6.56
CA ARG A 134 -18.35 -12.93 7.71
C ARG A 134 -19.69 -13.56 7.29
N LYS A 135 -20.17 -13.21 6.10
CA LYS A 135 -21.43 -13.68 5.47
C LYS A 135 -21.09 -14.37 4.14
N SER A 136 -22.06 -14.50 3.24
CA SER A 136 -21.76 -15.01 1.89
C SER A 136 -20.84 -14.05 1.12
N LEU A 137 -20.15 -14.58 0.12
CA LEU A 137 -19.28 -13.79 -0.74
C LEU A 137 -20.10 -12.73 -1.49
N GLU A 138 -21.27 -13.10 -2.00
CA GLU A 138 -22.18 -12.22 -2.74
C GLU A 138 -22.59 -11.02 -1.90
N ALA A 139 -23.04 -11.25 -0.67
CA ALA A 139 -23.46 -10.16 0.21
C ALA A 139 -22.28 -9.29 0.67
N THR A 140 -21.07 -9.85 0.73
CA THR A 140 -19.83 -9.11 1.06
C THR A 140 -19.39 -8.24 -0.12
N LEU A 141 -19.51 -8.75 -1.34
CA LEU A 141 -19.27 -8.01 -2.58
C LEU A 141 -20.25 -6.85 -2.72
N GLU A 142 -21.55 -7.10 -2.57
CA GLU A 142 -22.58 -6.05 -2.70
C GLU A 142 -22.30 -4.86 -1.77
N GLU A 143 -22.00 -5.14 -0.49
CA GLU A 143 -21.69 -4.10 0.48
C GLU A 143 -20.34 -3.42 0.21
N GLY A 144 -19.29 -4.20 -0.10
CA GLY A 144 -17.94 -3.68 -0.33
C GLY A 144 -17.84 -2.83 -1.58
N LEU A 145 -18.50 -3.24 -2.67
CA LEU A 145 -18.53 -2.49 -3.93
C LEU A 145 -19.26 -1.16 -3.75
N ALA A 146 -20.43 -1.16 -3.10
CA ALA A 146 -21.17 0.07 -2.82
C ALA A 146 -20.36 1.05 -1.96
N GLN A 147 -19.67 0.57 -0.92
CA GLN A 147 -18.83 1.43 -0.07
C GLN A 147 -17.58 1.96 -0.80
N THR A 148 -16.97 1.14 -1.64
CA THR A 148 -15.81 1.54 -2.45
C THR A 148 -16.21 2.62 -3.44
N ALA A 149 -17.31 2.41 -4.19
CA ALA A 149 -17.88 3.38 -5.14
C ALA A 149 -18.27 4.69 -4.46
N ASP A 150 -19.02 4.63 -3.36
CA ASP A 150 -19.40 5.80 -2.55
C ASP A 150 -18.18 6.66 -2.18
N TYR A 151 -17.03 6.04 -1.91
CA TYR A 151 -15.82 6.76 -1.54
C TYR A 151 -15.02 7.24 -2.74
N MET A 152 -14.97 6.47 -3.83
CA MET A 152 -14.41 6.91 -5.11
C MET A 152 -15.05 8.22 -5.57
N ASP A 153 -16.37 8.34 -5.48
CA ASP A 153 -17.11 9.56 -5.81
C ASP A 153 -16.74 10.74 -4.91
N ARG A 154 -16.61 10.50 -3.61
CA ARG A 154 -16.26 11.55 -2.63
C ARG A 154 -14.87 12.13 -2.85
N VAL A 155 -13.91 11.29 -3.26
CA VAL A 155 -12.52 11.71 -3.48
C VAL A 155 -12.23 12.06 -4.94
N GLY A 156 -13.16 11.79 -5.85
CA GLY A 156 -13.06 12.03 -7.28
C GLY A 156 -11.97 11.19 -7.95
N THR A 157 -11.94 9.87 -7.68
CA THR A 157 -11.01 8.95 -8.34
C THR A 157 -11.75 7.83 -9.08
N ASP A 158 -11.14 7.36 -10.18
CA ASP A 158 -11.61 6.23 -10.97
C ASP A 158 -10.91 4.91 -10.57
N GLU A 159 -10.01 4.93 -9.58
CA GLU A 159 -9.30 3.74 -9.09
C GLU A 159 -9.83 3.29 -7.73
N GLY A 160 -10.47 2.13 -7.71
CA GLY A 160 -10.99 1.50 -6.49
C GLY A 160 -10.68 0.01 -6.43
N TYR A 161 -10.40 -0.46 -5.23
CA TYR A 161 -10.07 -1.86 -4.94
C TYR A 161 -10.81 -2.36 -3.71
N LEU A 162 -11.35 -3.56 -3.79
CA LEU A 162 -11.96 -4.28 -2.67
C LEU A 162 -11.12 -5.52 -2.36
N VAL A 163 -10.65 -5.64 -1.12
CA VAL A 163 -9.89 -6.80 -0.65
C VAL A 163 -10.72 -7.56 0.38
N ILE A 164 -10.98 -8.84 0.12
CA ILE A 164 -11.82 -9.71 0.94
C ILE A 164 -10.95 -10.79 1.59
N PHE A 165 -10.95 -10.83 2.92
CA PHE A 165 -10.21 -11.79 3.72
C PHE A 165 -11.09 -12.97 4.15
N ASP A 166 -10.84 -14.16 3.60
CA ASP A 166 -11.50 -15.43 3.93
C ASP A 166 -10.73 -16.20 5.02
N ARG A 167 -11.24 -16.11 6.25
CA ARG A 167 -10.64 -16.74 7.44
C ARG A 167 -11.08 -18.18 7.68
N ALA A 168 -11.76 -18.83 6.73
CA ALA A 168 -12.16 -20.23 6.90
C ALA A 168 -10.93 -21.12 7.11
N PRO A 169 -10.78 -21.79 8.26
CA PRO A 169 -9.54 -22.53 8.59
C PRO A 169 -9.36 -23.79 7.74
N ASN A 170 -10.45 -24.35 7.22
CA ASN A 170 -10.44 -25.62 6.48
C ASN A 170 -10.62 -25.45 4.97
N LYS A 171 -10.48 -24.22 4.46
CA LYS A 171 -10.63 -23.92 3.04
C LYS A 171 -9.24 -23.74 2.41
N PRO A 172 -8.91 -24.45 1.31
CA PRO A 172 -7.61 -24.32 0.66
C PRO A 172 -7.44 -22.92 0.06
N TRP A 173 -6.19 -22.44 -0.02
CA TRP A 173 -5.86 -21.11 -0.55
C TRP A 173 -6.31 -20.92 -2.00
N GLU A 174 -6.32 -21.98 -2.80
CA GLU A 174 -6.78 -21.98 -4.19
C GLU A 174 -8.27 -21.60 -4.31
N GLU A 175 -9.07 -21.84 -3.26
CA GLU A 175 -10.48 -21.44 -3.23
C GLU A 175 -10.70 -20.07 -2.57
N LYS A 176 -9.69 -19.50 -1.93
CA LYS A 176 -9.73 -18.17 -1.31
C LYS A 176 -9.15 -17.09 -2.21
N CYS A 177 -8.04 -17.40 -2.86
CA CYS A 177 -7.31 -16.49 -3.74
C CYS A 177 -8.02 -16.34 -5.08
N PHE A 178 -8.44 -15.13 -5.38
CA PHE A 178 -8.85 -14.73 -6.71
C PHE A 178 -8.55 -13.25 -6.92
N ALA A 179 -8.48 -12.84 -8.19
CA ALA A 179 -8.41 -11.44 -8.60
C ALA A 179 -9.32 -11.27 -9.82
N ARG A 180 -10.22 -10.30 -9.78
CA ARG A 180 -11.14 -9.99 -10.90
C ARG A 180 -11.64 -8.57 -10.82
N ASP A 181 -12.13 -8.04 -11.93
CA ASP A 181 -12.86 -6.77 -11.92
C ASP A 181 -14.35 -7.00 -11.75
N GLU A 182 -15.00 -6.13 -11.00
CA GLU A 182 -16.45 -6.03 -10.85
C GLU A 182 -16.93 -4.68 -11.35
N GLN A 183 -18.05 -4.68 -12.07
CA GLN A 183 -18.73 -3.45 -12.45
C GLN A 183 -19.75 -3.10 -11.36
N HIS A 184 -19.67 -1.88 -10.82
CA HIS A 184 -20.67 -1.33 -9.91
C HIS A 184 -21.03 0.07 -10.39
N GLU A 185 -22.25 0.21 -10.92
CA GLU A 185 -22.71 1.45 -11.57
C GLU A 185 -21.73 1.87 -12.69
N GLU A 186 -21.15 3.07 -12.60
CA GLU A 186 -20.12 3.57 -13.53
C GLU A 186 -18.70 3.12 -13.18
N HIS A 187 -18.47 2.62 -11.97
CA HIS A 187 -17.16 2.26 -11.46
C HIS A 187 -16.76 0.83 -11.82
N ARG A 188 -15.53 0.68 -12.29
CA ARG A 188 -14.86 -0.62 -12.39
C ARG A 188 -13.95 -0.78 -11.18
N ILE A 189 -14.29 -1.72 -10.30
CA ILE A 189 -13.57 -1.97 -9.05
C ILE A 189 -12.84 -3.30 -9.14
N GLY A 190 -11.54 -3.28 -8.87
CA GLY A 190 -10.74 -4.49 -8.80
C GLY A 190 -10.96 -5.21 -7.46
N VAL A 191 -11.18 -6.53 -7.48
CA VAL A 191 -11.52 -7.33 -6.31
C VAL A 191 -10.53 -8.46 -6.11
N TRP A 192 -9.95 -8.53 -4.92
CA TRP A 192 -9.04 -9.60 -4.48
C TRP A 192 -9.64 -10.39 -3.32
N GLY A 193 -9.71 -11.71 -3.45
CA GLY A 193 -9.96 -12.60 -2.31
C GLY A 193 -8.65 -13.18 -1.78
N MET A 194 -8.52 -13.39 -0.47
CA MET A 194 -7.38 -14.07 0.16
C MET A 194 -7.75 -14.68 1.50
#